data_AF-A0A1P8UIR1-F1
#
_entry.id   AF-A0A1P8UIR1-F1
#
_cell.length_a   1.000
_cell.length_b   1.000
_cell.length_c   1.000
_cell.angle_alpha   90.00
_cell.angle_beta   90.00
_cell.angle_gamma   90.00
#
_symmetry.space_group_name_H-M   'P 1'
#
loop_
_entity.id
_entity.type
_entity.pdbx_description
1 polymer ?
#
loop_
_entity_poly.entity_id
_entity_poly.type
_entity_poly.pdbx_seq_one_letter_code
_entity_poly.pdbx_strand_id
1 'polypeptide(L)'
;MWTDGVYSGLRAEQAKLCALVVIGVNARGQKRFLAIEDGVRESTQSWREVLLKLKARGMNVPELAIGDGAMGFWAALEEVYPKTRQQRCWMHKTMNVLNGLPKSVQPKAKQALHEIWQAQTRADAEKAFDLFLKTYEPKYPKAAVCLHKDREALLAFYDFPAPHWQSIRTSNPIESTFGTIAHSDDHDRSFRAIVTDRACGRAGGVIFSPFGHDPSNRLVACASSRRSS
;
A
#
# COMPACT_ATOMS: atom_id res chain seq x y z
N MET A 1 0.00 -8.69 -3.44
CA MET A 1 0.90 -7.90 -2.58
C MET A 1 0.36 -6.49 -2.43
N TRP A 2 0.65 -5.83 -1.31
CA TRP A 2 0.40 -4.41 -1.09
C TRP A 2 1.72 -3.65 -1.12
N THR A 3 1.70 -2.44 -1.68
CA THR A 3 2.83 -1.53 -1.70
C THR A 3 2.44 -0.12 -1.32
N ASP A 4 3.32 0.58 -0.63
CA ASP A 4 3.18 2.01 -0.34
C ASP A 4 4.54 2.66 -0.09
N GLY A 5 4.61 3.97 -0.33
CA GLY A 5 5.73 4.82 0.08
C GLY A 5 5.34 5.60 1.33
N VAL A 6 5.89 5.21 2.48
CA VAL A 6 5.60 5.82 3.78
C VAL A 6 6.63 6.90 4.07
N TYR A 7 6.19 8.14 4.23
CA TYR A 7 7.07 9.24 4.64
C TYR A 7 7.23 9.29 6.15
N SER A 8 8.45 9.51 6.63
CA SER A 8 8.64 9.87 8.03
C SER A 8 8.15 11.32 8.24
N GLY A 9 7.41 11.57 9.33
CA GLY A 9 6.88 12.88 9.69
C GLY A 9 7.93 13.93 10.09
N LEU A 10 9.19 13.79 9.67
CA LEU A 10 10.29 14.67 10.05
C LEU A 10 10.08 16.08 9.48
N ARG A 11 10.04 17.07 10.37
CA ARG A 11 10.16 18.51 10.08
C ARG A 11 11.62 18.96 10.16
N ALA A 12 12.55 18.23 9.57
CA ALA A 12 13.93 18.69 9.42
C ALA A 12 14.13 19.22 7.99
N GLU A 13 14.88 20.30 7.83
CA GLU A 13 15.09 21.06 6.58
C GLU A 13 15.69 20.26 5.41
N GLN A 14 15.95 18.97 5.56
CA GLN A 14 16.54 18.10 4.54
C GLN A 14 15.65 16.87 4.31
N ALA A 15 15.16 16.75 3.07
CA ALA A 15 14.42 15.65 2.43
C ALA A 15 13.67 14.66 3.37
N LYS A 16 12.33 14.69 3.34
CA LYS A 16 11.48 13.66 3.97
C LYS A 16 11.94 12.27 3.54
N LEU A 17 12.45 11.48 4.47
CA LEU A 17 12.80 10.07 4.22
C LEU A 17 11.53 9.31 3.85
N CYS A 18 11.60 8.54 2.76
CA CYS A 18 10.50 7.70 2.31
C CYS A 18 10.93 6.24 2.34
N ALA A 19 10.19 5.43 3.09
CA ALA A 19 10.35 3.98 3.08
C ALA A 19 9.38 3.37 2.06
N LEU A 20 9.92 2.59 1.14
CA LEU A 20 9.17 1.77 0.21
C LEU A 20 8.85 0.45 0.88
N VAL A 21 7.57 0.20 1.11
CA VAL A 21 7.08 -0.96 1.85
C VAL A 21 6.40 -1.93 0.90
N VAL A 22 6.69 -3.22 1.04
CA VAL A 22 6.00 -4.30 0.33
C VAL A 22 5.51 -5.35 1.34
N ILE A 23 4.21 -5.60 1.34
CA ILE A 23 3.57 -6.70 2.10
C ILE A 23 3.06 -7.76 1.13
N GLY A 24 3.50 -8.99 1.34
CA GLY A 24 3.03 -10.18 0.63
C GLY A 24 1.88 -10.86 1.36
N VAL A 25 1.05 -11.58 0.60
CA VAL A 25 0.12 -12.57 1.15
C VAL A 25 0.29 -13.87 0.40
N ASN A 26 0.27 -14.98 1.13
CA ASN A 26 0.34 -16.30 0.53
C ASN A 26 -1.05 -16.88 0.26
N ALA A 27 -1.12 -18.04 -0.39
CA ALA A 27 -2.38 -18.73 -0.69
C ALA A 27 -3.22 -19.08 0.56
N ARG A 28 -2.62 -19.07 1.75
CA ARG A 28 -3.31 -19.29 3.04
C ARG A 28 -3.82 -17.99 3.68
N GLY A 29 -3.70 -16.85 3.00
CA GLY A 29 -4.12 -15.55 3.52
C GLY A 29 -3.15 -14.93 4.55
N GLN A 30 -1.99 -15.53 4.78
CA GLN A 30 -1.01 -15.03 5.76
C GLN A 30 -0.22 -13.86 5.17
N LYS A 31 -0.26 -12.72 5.85
CA LYS A 31 0.43 -11.48 5.44
C LYS A 31 1.82 -11.41 6.07
N ARG A 32 2.82 -10.98 5.29
CA ARG A 32 4.21 -10.78 5.77
C ARG A 32 4.86 -9.58 5.08
N PHE A 33 5.70 -8.86 5.82
CA PHE A 33 6.62 -7.90 5.19
C PHE A 33 7.60 -8.65 4.30
N LEU A 34 7.73 -8.17 3.07
CA LEU A 34 8.70 -8.69 2.11
C LEU A 34 9.85 -7.70 1.92
N ALA A 35 9.57 -6.39 1.99
CA ALA A 35 10.58 -5.34 1.91
C ALA A 35 10.15 -4.11 2.71
N ILE A 36 11.13 -3.47 3.34
CA ILE A 36 11.08 -2.10 3.83
C ILE A 36 12.44 -1.51 3.47
N GLU A 37 12.46 -0.58 2.53
CA GLU A 37 13.71 -0.08 1.93
C GLU A 37 13.64 1.44 1.79
N ASP A 38 14.75 2.13 2.04
CA ASP A 38 14.88 3.54 1.68
C ASP A 38 14.68 3.73 0.17
N GLY A 39 13.93 4.76 -0.22
CA GLY A 39 13.80 5.12 -1.62
C GLY A 39 13.00 6.39 -1.87
N VAL A 40 12.60 6.57 -3.13
CA VAL A 40 11.76 7.69 -3.55
C VAL A 40 10.46 7.12 -4.11
N ARG A 41 9.33 7.46 -3.48
CA ARG A 41 7.98 6.97 -3.83
C ARG A 41 7.63 7.09 -5.31
N GLU A 42 8.04 8.20 -5.93
CA GLU A 42 7.76 8.52 -7.33
C GLU A 42 8.81 7.96 -8.31
N SER A 43 9.90 7.36 -7.82
CA SER A 43 11.00 6.86 -8.66
C SER A 43 10.74 5.43 -9.09
N THR A 44 10.55 5.22 -10.41
CA THR A 44 10.50 3.89 -11.02
C THR A 44 11.74 3.07 -10.68
N GLN A 45 12.92 3.68 -10.72
CA GLN A 45 14.18 2.99 -10.44
C GLN A 45 14.24 2.47 -9.00
N SER A 46 13.82 3.27 -8.01
CA SER A 46 13.79 2.83 -6.61
C SER A 46 12.88 1.61 -6.41
N TRP A 47 11.69 1.62 -7.02
CA TRP A 47 10.78 0.47 -6.96
C TRP A 47 11.29 -0.75 -7.72
N ARG A 48 11.93 -0.55 -8.88
CA ARG A 48 12.53 -1.61 -9.68
C ARG A 48 13.59 -2.37 -8.90
N GLU A 49 14.45 -1.66 -8.17
CA GLU A 49 15.46 -2.27 -7.30
C GLU A 49 14.82 -3.14 -6.21
N VAL A 50 13.77 -2.65 -5.54
CA VAL A 50 13.02 -3.43 -4.54
C VAL A 50 12.43 -4.70 -5.16
N LEU A 51 11.79 -4.59 -6.33
CA LEU A 51 11.15 -5.72 -7.02
C LEU A 51 12.17 -6.75 -7.51
N LEU A 52 13.34 -6.31 -8.02
CA LEU A 52 14.43 -7.19 -8.44
C LEU A 52 15.06 -7.93 -7.25
N LYS A 53 15.27 -7.25 -6.11
CA LYS A 53 15.72 -7.90 -4.86
C LYS A 53 14.73 -8.96 -4.39
N LEU A 54 13.42 -8.68 -4.49
CA LEU A 54 12.37 -9.66 -4.16
C LEU A 54 12.41 -10.87 -5.11
N LYS A 55 12.55 -10.62 -6.41
CA LYS A 55 12.67 -11.67 -7.44
C LYS A 55 13.88 -12.57 -7.19
N ALA A 56 15.03 -11.96 -6.88
CA ALA A 56 16.26 -12.68 -6.56
C ALA A 56 16.14 -13.56 -5.30
N ARG A 57 15.28 -13.17 -4.35
CA ARG A 57 14.93 -13.99 -3.16
C ARG A 57 13.91 -15.10 -3.45
N GLY A 58 13.53 -15.32 -4.70
CA GLY A 58 12.60 -16.37 -5.10
C GLY A 58 11.13 -16.00 -4.92
N MET A 59 10.78 -14.71 -4.88
CA MET A 59 9.39 -14.30 -4.87
C MET A 59 8.70 -14.70 -6.18
N ASN A 60 7.61 -15.47 -6.06
CA ASN A 60 6.76 -15.81 -7.19
C ASN A 60 6.10 -14.57 -7.78
N VAL A 61 5.74 -14.65 -9.08
CA VAL A 61 4.98 -13.60 -9.75
C VAL A 61 3.66 -13.37 -9.01
N PRO A 62 3.38 -12.15 -8.53
CA PRO A 62 2.14 -11.89 -7.79
C PRO A 62 0.93 -11.90 -8.72
N GLU A 63 -0.19 -12.41 -8.24
CA GLU A 63 -1.46 -12.36 -9.00
C GLU A 63 -2.09 -10.96 -9.03
N LEU A 64 -1.82 -10.16 -7.99
CA LEU A 64 -2.34 -8.82 -7.79
C LEU A 64 -1.33 -7.96 -7.02
N ALA A 65 -1.15 -6.72 -7.46
CA ALA A 65 -0.46 -5.68 -6.72
C ALA A 65 -1.43 -4.54 -6.39
N ILE A 66 -1.46 -4.12 -5.13
CA ILE A 66 -2.36 -3.09 -4.62
C ILE A 66 -1.52 -1.92 -4.08
N GLY A 67 -1.81 -0.70 -4.52
CA GLY A 67 -1.10 0.49 -4.05
C GLY A 67 -1.81 1.80 -4.39
N ASP A 68 -1.21 2.92 -4.01
CA ASP A 68 -1.64 4.24 -4.48
C ASP A 68 -1.32 4.42 -5.99
N GLY A 69 -2.12 5.21 -6.71
CA GLY A 69 -1.98 5.41 -8.15
C GLY A 69 -0.81 6.32 -8.56
N ALA A 70 -0.32 7.16 -7.67
CA ALA A 70 0.80 8.08 -7.92
C ALA A 70 2.09 7.52 -7.32
N MET A 71 2.61 6.44 -7.91
CA MET A 71 3.90 5.86 -7.50
C MET A 71 4.66 5.41 -8.74
N GLY A 72 6.00 5.56 -8.72
CA GLY A 72 6.89 4.96 -9.73
C GLY A 72 6.81 3.42 -9.76
N PHE A 73 6.14 2.85 -8.76
CA PHE A 73 5.89 1.42 -8.61
C PHE A 73 5.23 0.77 -9.83
N TRP A 74 4.26 1.43 -10.47
CA TRP A 74 3.47 0.79 -11.53
C TRP A 74 4.30 0.53 -12.78
N ALA A 75 5.12 1.50 -13.20
CA ALA A 75 6.09 1.31 -14.28
C ALA A 75 7.10 0.20 -13.94
N ALA A 76 7.63 0.20 -12.71
CA ALA A 76 8.56 -0.84 -12.27
C ALA A 76 7.91 -2.24 -12.23
N LEU A 77 6.63 -2.31 -11.85
CA LEU A 77 5.87 -3.55 -11.80
C LEU A 77 5.66 -4.13 -13.20
N GLU A 78 5.30 -3.28 -14.17
CA GLU A 78 5.14 -3.68 -15.57
C GLU A 78 6.45 -4.22 -16.16
N GLU A 79 7.59 -3.62 -15.82
CA GLU A 79 8.91 -4.11 -16.23
C GLU A 79 9.28 -5.46 -15.60
N VAL A 80 9.11 -5.62 -14.28
CA VAL A 80 9.63 -6.78 -13.54
C VAL A 80 8.66 -7.96 -13.54
N TYR A 81 7.36 -7.68 -13.48
CA TYR A 81 6.27 -8.66 -13.37
C TYR A 81 5.05 -8.28 -14.27
N PRO A 82 5.21 -8.30 -15.60
CA PRO A 82 4.19 -7.81 -16.55
C PRO A 82 2.84 -8.53 -16.50
N LYS A 83 2.79 -9.74 -15.94
CA LYS A 83 1.56 -10.53 -15.77
C LYS A 83 0.77 -10.19 -14.50
N THR A 84 1.31 -9.34 -13.63
CA THR A 84 0.67 -8.98 -12.36
C THR A 84 -0.45 -8.00 -12.61
N ARG A 85 -1.66 -8.31 -12.13
CA ARG A 85 -2.77 -7.37 -12.19
C ARG A 85 -2.53 -6.18 -11.25
N GLN A 86 -2.94 -5.00 -11.69
CA GLN A 86 -2.85 -3.78 -10.90
C GLN A 86 -4.19 -3.46 -10.25
N GLN A 87 -4.17 -3.11 -8.97
CA GLN A 87 -5.32 -2.57 -8.27
C GLN A 87 -4.97 -1.28 -7.54
N ARG A 88 -5.84 -0.29 -7.68
CA ARG A 88 -5.76 0.95 -6.91
C ARG A 88 -6.45 0.77 -5.57
N CYS A 89 -5.85 1.33 -4.51
CA CYS A 89 -6.47 1.34 -3.19
C CYS A 89 -7.68 2.29 -3.14
N TRP A 90 -8.82 1.82 -2.62
CA TRP A 90 -10.02 2.63 -2.47
C TRP A 90 -9.89 3.77 -1.45
N MET A 91 -9.08 3.59 -0.42
CA MET A 91 -8.85 4.63 0.60
C MET A 91 -8.12 5.83 0.01
N HIS A 92 -6.97 5.59 -0.63
CA HIS A 92 -6.22 6.62 -1.37
C HIS A 92 -7.07 7.24 -2.48
N LYS A 93 -7.78 6.42 -3.25
CA LYS A 93 -8.66 6.92 -4.31
C LYS A 93 -9.75 7.84 -3.76
N THR A 94 -10.40 7.46 -2.67
CA THR A 94 -11.46 8.25 -2.05
C THR A 94 -10.91 9.61 -1.60
N MET A 95 -9.76 9.65 -0.92
CA MET A 95 -9.10 10.92 -0.56
C MET A 95 -8.79 11.79 -1.79
N ASN A 96 -8.24 11.19 -2.85
CA ASN A 96 -7.91 11.89 -4.09
C ASN A 96 -9.14 12.47 -4.79
N VAL A 97 -10.27 11.77 -4.77
CA VAL A 97 -11.55 12.26 -5.33
C VAL A 97 -12.11 13.38 -4.46
N LEU A 98 -12.11 13.22 -3.13
CA LEU A 98 -12.62 14.23 -2.19
C LEU A 98 -11.82 15.54 -2.23
N ASN A 99 -10.51 15.49 -2.49
CA ASN A 99 -9.67 16.68 -2.68
C ASN A 99 -10.10 17.53 -3.87
N GLY A 100 -10.78 16.94 -4.86
CA GLY A 100 -11.38 17.65 -5.99
C GLY A 100 -12.75 18.28 -5.70
N LEU A 101 -13.27 18.17 -4.47
CA LEU A 101 -14.62 18.56 -4.09
C LEU A 101 -14.61 19.60 -2.95
N PRO A 102 -15.57 20.55 -2.94
CA PRO A 102 -15.78 21.45 -1.80
C PRO A 102 -16.13 20.67 -0.53
N LYS A 103 -15.62 21.12 0.63
CA LYS A 103 -15.83 20.46 1.94
C LYS A 103 -17.30 20.21 2.27
N SER A 104 -18.22 21.08 1.85
CA SER A 104 -19.65 20.93 2.07
C SER A 104 -20.28 19.73 1.35
N VAL A 105 -19.68 19.28 0.25
CA VAL A 105 -20.19 18.17 -0.58
C VAL A 105 -19.50 16.85 -0.25
N GLN A 106 -18.29 16.91 0.32
CA GLN A 106 -17.46 15.73 0.62
C GLN A 106 -18.17 14.63 1.44
N PRO A 107 -19.01 14.92 2.46
CA PRO A 107 -19.69 13.86 3.21
C PRO A 107 -20.59 12.98 2.31
N LYS A 108 -21.40 13.61 1.45
CA LYS A 108 -22.28 12.89 0.51
C LYS A 108 -21.48 12.15 -0.56
N ALA A 109 -20.43 12.78 -1.10
CA ALA A 109 -19.58 12.14 -2.09
C ALA A 109 -18.83 10.93 -1.51
N LYS A 110 -18.39 11.01 -0.26
CA LYS A 110 -17.75 9.89 0.45
C LYS A 110 -18.71 8.72 0.61
N GLN A 111 -19.97 8.97 0.95
CA GLN A 111 -20.99 7.94 1.03
C GLN A 111 -21.23 7.28 -0.34
N ALA A 112 -21.39 8.07 -1.39
CA ALA A 112 -21.55 7.55 -2.76
C ALA A 112 -20.33 6.70 -3.21
N LEU A 113 -19.11 7.11 -2.86
CA LEU A 113 -17.91 6.30 -3.12
C LEU A 113 -17.94 4.98 -2.33
N HIS A 114 -18.38 5.00 -1.07
CA HIS A 114 -18.56 3.81 -0.25
C HIS A 114 -19.56 2.82 -0.86
N GLU A 115 -20.68 3.32 -1.42
CA GLU A 115 -21.68 2.47 -2.08
C GLU A 115 -21.07 1.68 -3.26
N ILE A 116 -20.11 2.26 -3.98
CA ILE A 116 -19.41 1.57 -5.06
C ILE A 116 -18.59 0.40 -4.52
N TRP A 117 -17.65 0.67 -3.62
CA TRP A 117 -16.66 -0.34 -3.24
C TRP A 117 -17.18 -1.32 -2.19
N GLN A 118 -18.28 -1.02 -1.51
CA GLN A 118 -18.96 -1.95 -0.61
C GLN A 118 -20.05 -2.77 -1.30
N ALA A 119 -20.35 -2.52 -2.57
CA ALA A 119 -21.36 -3.27 -3.31
C ALA A 119 -21.10 -4.80 -3.24
N GLN A 120 -22.20 -5.56 -3.17
CA GLN A 120 -22.16 -7.02 -3.05
C GLN A 120 -21.76 -7.70 -4.36
N THR A 121 -22.00 -7.05 -5.49
CA THR A 121 -21.68 -7.57 -6.82
C THR A 121 -20.94 -6.53 -7.65
N ARG A 122 -20.17 -6.99 -8.64
CA ARG A 122 -19.53 -6.11 -9.62
C ARG A 122 -20.57 -5.27 -10.36
N ALA A 123 -21.69 -5.87 -10.76
CA ALA A 123 -22.75 -5.17 -11.48
C ALA A 123 -23.35 -4.00 -10.67
N ASP A 124 -23.53 -4.18 -9.36
CA ASP A 124 -24.05 -3.11 -8.50
C ASP A 124 -22.99 -2.03 -8.24
N ALA A 125 -21.71 -2.41 -8.14
CA ALA A 125 -20.62 -1.45 -8.08
C ALA A 125 -20.58 -0.58 -9.34
N GLU A 126 -20.72 -1.18 -10.53
CA GLU A 126 -20.72 -0.46 -11.80
C GLU A 126 -21.89 0.53 -11.89
N LYS A 127 -23.10 0.11 -11.48
CA LYS A 127 -24.27 1.01 -11.41
C LYS A 127 -24.04 2.19 -10.46
N ALA A 128 -23.50 1.93 -9.27
CA ALA A 128 -23.17 2.98 -8.31
C ALA A 128 -22.07 3.92 -8.84
N PHE A 129 -21.12 3.38 -9.60
CA PHE A 129 -20.06 4.15 -10.26
C PHE A 129 -20.65 5.12 -11.29
N ASP A 130 -21.51 4.62 -12.18
CA ASP A 130 -22.18 5.45 -13.19
C ASP A 130 -23.08 6.51 -12.55
N LEU A 131 -23.75 6.18 -11.45
CA LEU A 131 -24.53 7.14 -10.67
C LEU A 131 -23.64 8.24 -10.10
N PHE A 132 -22.48 7.90 -9.52
CA PHE A 132 -21.53 8.88 -9.02
C PHE A 132 -21.09 9.85 -10.12
N LEU A 133 -20.71 9.33 -11.30
CA LEU A 133 -20.30 10.18 -12.42
C LEU A 133 -21.44 11.10 -12.85
N LYS A 134 -22.64 10.57 -13.06
CA LYS A 134 -23.83 11.36 -13.42
C LYS A 134 -24.13 12.48 -12.42
N THR A 135 -23.95 12.22 -11.12
CA THR A 135 -24.22 13.20 -10.06
C THR A 135 -23.14 14.29 -9.96
N TYR A 136 -21.86 13.92 -10.07
CA TYR A 136 -20.76 14.84 -9.74
C TYR A 136 -20.05 15.41 -10.97
N GLU A 137 -20.02 14.72 -12.11
CA GLU A 137 -19.31 15.16 -13.32
C GLU A 137 -19.76 16.54 -13.83
N PRO A 138 -21.07 16.89 -13.90
CA PRO A 138 -21.49 18.17 -14.46
C PRO A 138 -20.94 19.39 -13.71
N LYS A 139 -20.70 19.25 -12.40
CA LYS A 139 -20.24 20.34 -11.53
C LYS A 139 -18.78 20.20 -11.09
N TYR A 140 -18.28 18.97 -11.04
CA TYR A 140 -16.96 18.61 -10.53
C TYR A 140 -16.23 17.63 -11.47
N PRO A 141 -15.98 18.01 -12.73
CA PRO A 141 -15.42 17.11 -13.75
C PRO A 141 -14.06 16.55 -13.34
N LYS A 142 -13.23 17.34 -12.62
CA LYS A 142 -11.92 16.86 -12.11
C LYS A 142 -12.05 15.68 -11.15
N ALA A 143 -13.04 15.69 -10.26
CA ALA A 143 -13.29 14.61 -9.31
C ALA A 143 -13.81 13.34 -10.03
N ALA A 144 -14.72 13.53 -10.99
CA ALA A 144 -15.25 12.46 -11.84
C ALA A 144 -14.14 11.78 -12.67
N VAL A 145 -13.31 12.56 -13.37
CA VAL A 145 -12.15 12.05 -14.13
C VAL A 145 -11.16 11.33 -13.23
N CYS A 146 -10.89 11.86 -12.03
CA CYS A 146 -10.00 11.23 -11.05
C CYS A 146 -10.49 9.83 -10.65
N LEU A 147 -11.81 9.64 -10.53
CA LEU A 147 -12.41 8.34 -10.24
C LEU A 147 -12.41 7.44 -11.49
N HIS A 148 -12.96 7.95 -12.60
CA HIS A 148 -13.20 7.19 -13.84
C HIS A 148 -11.93 6.58 -14.44
N LYS A 149 -10.82 7.32 -14.44
CA LYS A 149 -9.56 6.86 -15.06
C LYS A 149 -9.01 5.55 -14.48
N ASP A 150 -9.39 5.20 -13.24
CA ASP A 150 -8.92 4.01 -12.54
C ASP A 150 -10.06 2.99 -12.32
N ARG A 151 -11.20 3.12 -13.02
CA ARG A 151 -12.41 2.28 -12.83
C ARG A 151 -12.11 0.78 -12.83
N GLU A 152 -11.43 0.29 -13.86
CA GLU A 152 -11.08 -1.13 -13.98
C GLU A 152 -10.16 -1.59 -12.83
N ALA A 153 -9.08 -0.84 -12.57
CA ALA A 153 -8.13 -1.16 -11.52
C ALA A 153 -8.75 -1.07 -10.11
N LEU A 154 -9.77 -0.25 -9.89
CA LEU A 154 -10.49 -0.15 -8.62
C LEU A 154 -11.42 -1.35 -8.38
N LEU A 155 -11.94 -1.96 -9.45
CA LEU A 155 -12.89 -3.07 -9.38
C LEU A 155 -12.24 -4.44 -9.59
N ALA A 156 -10.93 -4.50 -9.86
CA ALA A 156 -10.17 -5.74 -10.06
C ALA A 156 -10.31 -6.76 -8.91
N PHE A 157 -10.61 -6.33 -7.69
CA PHE A 157 -10.82 -7.24 -6.56
C PHE A 157 -12.01 -8.19 -6.76
N TYR A 158 -12.99 -7.85 -7.60
CA TYR A 158 -14.13 -8.72 -7.89
C TYR A 158 -13.71 -10.01 -8.62
N ASP A 159 -12.52 -10.04 -9.22
CA ASP A 159 -11.96 -11.23 -9.87
C ASP A 159 -11.32 -12.20 -8.86
N PHE A 160 -11.38 -11.90 -7.57
CA PHE A 160 -10.91 -12.72 -6.46
C PHE A 160 -12.08 -13.25 -5.61
N PRO A 161 -11.90 -14.30 -4.81
CA PRO A 161 -12.95 -14.81 -3.92
C PRO A 161 -13.47 -13.75 -2.94
N ALA A 162 -14.80 -13.71 -2.76
CA ALA A 162 -15.49 -12.74 -1.91
C ALA A 162 -14.95 -12.60 -0.47
N PRO A 163 -14.51 -13.67 0.21
CA PRO A 163 -13.92 -13.56 1.55
C PRO A 163 -12.67 -12.65 1.62
N HIS A 164 -11.98 -12.43 0.50
CA HIS A 164 -10.77 -11.61 0.46
C HIS A 164 -11.03 -10.13 0.15
N TRP A 165 -12.21 -9.78 -0.36
CA TRP A 165 -12.51 -8.43 -0.85
C TRP A 165 -12.27 -7.35 0.19
N GLN A 166 -12.67 -7.58 1.44
CA GLN A 166 -12.48 -6.60 2.52
C GLN A 166 -10.99 -6.24 2.71
N SER A 167 -10.10 -7.24 2.63
CA SER A 167 -8.67 -7.00 2.75
C SER A 167 -8.06 -6.40 1.48
N ILE A 168 -8.57 -6.74 0.30
CA ILE A 168 -8.01 -6.31 -0.99
C ILE A 168 -8.39 -4.85 -1.30
N ARG A 169 -9.60 -4.41 -0.92
CA ARG A 169 -10.10 -3.05 -1.18
C ARG A 169 -9.28 -1.96 -0.49
N THR A 170 -8.51 -2.29 0.54
CA THR A 170 -7.82 -1.31 1.41
C THR A 170 -6.31 -1.56 1.49
N SER A 171 -5.54 -0.50 1.75
CA SER A 171 -4.11 -0.53 2.14
C SER A 171 -3.91 -0.77 3.64
N ASN A 172 -4.97 -1.15 4.35
CA ASN A 172 -4.98 -1.31 5.81
C ASN A 172 -3.84 -2.18 6.38
N PRO A 173 -3.32 -3.23 5.69
CA PRO A 173 -2.16 -3.95 6.20
C PRO A 173 -0.90 -3.09 6.41
N ILE A 174 -0.69 -2.07 5.57
CA ILE A 174 0.45 -1.15 5.69
C ILE A 174 0.11 -0.08 6.74
N GLU A 175 -1.04 0.59 6.59
CA GLU A 175 -1.47 1.68 7.47
C GLU A 175 -1.60 1.24 8.94
N SER A 176 -2.19 0.07 9.21
CA SER A 176 -2.32 -0.47 10.56
C SER A 176 -0.98 -0.80 11.21
N THR A 177 0.06 -1.13 10.43
CA THR A 177 1.37 -1.47 11.00
C THR A 177 2.20 -0.23 11.29
N PHE A 178 2.13 0.79 10.43
CA PHE A 178 2.86 2.05 10.62
C PHE A 178 2.10 3.06 11.49
N GLY A 179 0.77 2.95 11.63
CA GLY A 179 -0.02 3.78 12.55
C GLY A 179 0.42 3.62 14.01
N THR A 180 0.81 2.42 14.43
CA THR A 180 1.37 2.18 15.78
C THR A 180 2.72 2.86 15.97
N ILE A 181 3.54 2.96 14.91
CA ILE A 181 4.86 3.59 14.95
C ILE A 181 4.71 5.12 14.98
N ALA A 182 3.73 5.67 14.25
CA ALA A 182 3.41 7.11 14.17
C ALA A 182 3.01 7.75 15.51
N HIS A 183 2.56 6.98 16.49
CA HIS A 183 2.10 7.47 17.80
C HIS A 183 3.13 7.40 18.93
N SER A 184 4.36 6.95 18.66
CA SER A 184 5.42 6.87 19.66
C SER A 184 6.30 8.12 19.65
N ASP A 185 6.64 8.67 20.82
CA ASP A 185 7.50 9.86 20.97
C ASP A 185 8.94 9.69 20.41
N ASP A 186 9.32 8.45 20.05
CA ASP A 186 10.61 8.07 19.43
C ASP A 186 10.44 7.55 17.98
N HIS A 187 9.54 8.20 17.22
CA HIS A 187 9.22 7.87 15.83
C HIS A 187 10.46 7.89 14.91
N ASP A 188 11.37 8.84 15.10
CA ASP A 188 12.56 9.00 14.25
C ASP A 188 13.53 7.82 14.42
N ARG A 189 13.83 7.43 15.66
CA ARG A 189 14.74 6.31 15.91
C ARG A 189 14.13 4.98 15.49
N SER A 190 12.82 4.79 15.68
CA SER A 190 12.13 3.56 15.31
C SER A 190 12.03 3.40 13.79
N PHE A 191 11.68 4.47 13.08
CA PHE A 191 11.62 4.45 11.61
C PHE A 191 13.02 4.34 11.01
N ARG A 192 14.00 5.11 11.50
CA ARG A 192 15.41 4.95 11.09
C ARG A 192 15.94 3.57 11.43
N ALA A 193 15.63 2.95 12.57
CA ALA A 193 16.10 1.59 12.87
C ALA A 193 15.51 0.57 11.88
N ILE A 194 14.25 0.70 11.50
CA ILE A 194 13.60 -0.16 10.50
C ILE A 194 14.25 0.01 9.11
N VAL A 195 14.66 1.24 8.78
CA VAL A 195 15.05 1.64 7.43
C VAL A 195 16.57 1.64 7.21
N THR A 196 17.34 2.04 8.22
CA THR A 196 18.80 2.21 8.20
C THR A 196 19.58 1.04 8.81
N ASP A 197 18.94 -0.05 9.25
CA ASP A 197 19.66 -1.27 9.63
C ASP A 197 20.24 -1.98 8.40
N ARG A 198 21.26 -1.34 7.82
CA ARG A 198 22.27 -1.90 6.92
C ARG A 198 23.39 -2.60 7.70
N ALA A 199 23.23 -2.83 9.02
CA ALA A 199 24.26 -3.36 9.90
C ALA A 199 23.98 -4.79 10.38
N CYS A 200 23.45 -5.66 9.50
CA CYS A 200 23.56 -7.10 9.72
C CYS A 200 23.87 -7.85 8.41
N GLY A 201 24.94 -7.40 7.74
CA GLY A 201 25.65 -8.19 6.74
C GLY A 201 26.54 -9.29 7.33
N ARG A 202 26.68 -9.37 8.66
CA ARG A 202 27.34 -10.47 9.39
C ARG A 202 26.63 -10.65 10.74
N ALA A 203 26.22 -11.89 11.02
CA ALA A 203 25.56 -12.38 12.25
C ALA A 203 24.06 -12.05 12.42
N GLY A 204 23.20 -12.81 11.72
CA GLY A 204 21.79 -12.97 12.12
C GLY A 204 20.82 -11.97 11.50
N GLY A 205 20.80 -11.89 10.16
CA GLY A 205 19.78 -11.13 9.45
C GLY A 205 18.37 -11.54 9.87
N VAL A 206 17.41 -10.63 9.73
CA VAL A 206 15.99 -10.99 9.64
C VAL A 206 15.84 -11.81 8.35
N ILE A 207 16.17 -13.09 8.44
CA ILE A 207 15.88 -14.09 7.43
C ILE A 207 14.36 -14.26 7.50
N PHE A 208 13.64 -13.55 6.64
CA PHE A 208 12.36 -14.08 6.20
C PHE A 208 12.69 -15.34 5.41
N SER A 209 12.57 -16.49 6.08
CA SER A 209 12.82 -17.81 5.48
C SER A 209 12.12 -17.89 4.12
N PRO A 210 12.80 -18.38 3.07
CA PRO A 210 12.13 -18.66 1.81
C PRO A 210 10.98 -19.60 2.13
N PHE A 211 9.76 -19.22 1.71
CA PHE A 211 8.52 -19.99 1.80
C PHE A 211 8.71 -21.47 2.21
N GLY A 212 8.69 -21.73 3.53
CA GLY A 212 9.01 -23.05 4.07
C GLY A 212 9.17 -23.04 5.59
N HIS A 213 8.13 -23.54 6.26
CA HIS A 213 8.03 -23.98 7.66
C HIS A 213 8.21 -22.97 8.83
N ASP A 214 7.28 -23.09 9.78
CA ASP A 214 7.29 -22.66 11.20
C ASP A 214 6.57 -21.35 11.63
N PRO A 215 5.75 -21.35 12.73
CA PRO A 215 4.62 -20.43 12.93
C PRO A 215 4.77 -19.37 14.04
N SER A 216 5.95 -18.97 14.51
CA SER A 216 6.07 -18.01 15.62
C SER A 216 7.12 -16.91 15.40
N ASN A 217 6.83 -15.93 14.53
CA ASN A 217 7.64 -14.72 14.47
C ASN A 217 6.81 -13.48 14.81
N ARG A 218 6.79 -13.17 16.11
CA ARG A 218 6.37 -11.86 16.62
C ARG A 218 7.43 -10.82 16.22
N LEU A 219 6.99 -9.60 15.90
CA LEU A 219 7.85 -8.43 15.89
C LEU A 219 8.47 -8.29 17.30
N VAL A 220 9.74 -8.67 17.47
CA VAL A 220 10.51 -8.31 18.65
C VAL A 220 11.24 -7.03 18.32
N ALA A 221 10.69 -5.89 18.77
CA ALA A 221 11.45 -4.66 18.87
C ALA A 221 12.54 -4.91 19.92
N CYS A 222 13.80 -4.94 19.49
CA CYS A 222 14.92 -5.11 20.40
C CYS A 222 15.15 -3.79 21.14
N ALA A 223 14.46 -3.60 22.27
CA ALA A 223 14.78 -2.54 23.21
C ALA A 223 16.08 -2.91 23.93
N SER A 224 17.23 -2.48 23.39
CA SER A 224 18.50 -2.61 24.12
C SER A 224 18.52 -1.59 25.26
N SER A 225 18.16 -2.04 26.46
CA SER A 225 18.45 -1.32 27.70
C SER A 225 19.97 -1.23 27.89
N ARG A 226 20.56 -0.04 27.72
CA ARG A 226 21.88 0.24 28.31
C ARG A 226 21.67 0.55 29.78
N ARG A 227 22.01 -0.40 30.65
CA ARG A 227 22.30 -0.12 32.07
C ARG A 227 23.71 0.43 32.15
N SER A 228 23.84 1.50 32.93
CA SER A 228 25.08 2.13 33.34
C SER A 228 26.02 1.14 34.05
N SER A 229 27.32 1.30 33.82
CA SER A 229 28.39 1.09 34.81
C SER A 229 29.52 2.04 34.43
#